data_AF-A0A0K6GDG0-F1
#
_entry.id   AF-A0A0K6GDG0-F1
#
_cell.length_a   1.000
_cell.length_b   1.000
_cell.length_c   1.000
_cell.angle_alpha   90.00
_cell.angle_beta   90.00
_cell.angle_gamma   90.00
#
_symmetry.space_group_name_H-M   'P 1'
#
loop_
_entity.id
_entity.type
_entity.pdbx_description
1 polymer ?
#
loop_
_entity_poly.entity_id
_entity_poly.type
_entity_poly.pdbx_seq_one_letter_code
_entity_poly.pdbx_strand_id
1 'polypeptide(L)'
;MKPIHVFSLVALVGSSAAQSLNVVDSFMRDLSMSFSALAGSHPRRAFHRRIPGQPAKRCIHPSNGYPGGGNSTSTTSISRTVSPSLTSTSTRSSTNTRTPTGSSTTTSATSTTTSSTATPSATWKLQQTMEGSSFFDQWDFWSTGDPTNGVVDYQSRENAQANGLIEINSAGNAIMRIENTTQVAGNRKSVRISSKYIMNGGLAILDAVHMPYGCGTWPAWWTTDVPNWPNNGEIDIVEGVNNYVRNHVALHTASGCTIPNEFGASATLASSTNCAAYETSNLGCGQLSTLSNTYGKPFNDNGGGVYAMLWQSTGISVYFFPRNAIPSDITSESPRPSTWGIPTGNFPNTSCDPATGDWAGSSGAWTTAGLGGQADSCSASTGFGSCVDYVRNNGDTFTDAYWEVKSVKVYTM
;
A
#
# COMPACT_ATOMS: atom_id res chain seq x y z
N MET A 1 43.39 25.74 34.06
CA MET A 1 42.53 24.88 34.90
C MET A 1 41.98 23.73 34.07
N LYS A 2 42.56 22.55 34.29
CA LYS A 2 42.11 21.15 34.10
C LYS A 2 42.65 20.44 35.38
N PRO A 3 41.98 19.46 36.02
CA PRO A 3 41.88 18.03 35.61
C PRO A 3 40.48 17.40 35.91
N ILE A 4 40.00 16.29 35.31
CA ILE A 4 40.32 14.84 35.34
C ILE A 4 40.21 14.17 36.73
N HIS A 5 39.32 13.16 36.88
CA HIS A 5 39.57 11.86 37.54
C HIS A 5 38.63 10.75 37.01
N VAL A 6 39.09 9.50 37.15
CA VAL A 6 38.88 8.30 36.33
C VAL A 6 38.64 7.08 37.26
N PHE A 7 37.64 6.23 36.91
CA PHE A 7 37.40 4.78 37.12
C PHE A 7 37.34 4.09 38.51
N SER A 8 36.32 3.22 38.68
CA SER A 8 36.49 1.79 39.08
C SER A 8 35.23 0.93 38.82
N LEU A 9 35.44 -0.39 38.68
CA LEU A 9 34.49 -1.48 38.35
C LEU A 9 34.55 -2.54 39.48
N VAL A 10 33.42 -3.17 39.86
CA VAL A 10 33.24 -4.62 40.18
C VAL A 10 31.81 -4.93 40.72
N ALA A 11 31.26 -6.06 40.27
CA ALA A 11 29.95 -6.69 40.46
C ALA A 11 29.71 -7.26 41.90
N LEU A 12 28.57 -7.78 42.40
CA LEU A 12 27.31 -8.44 41.99
C LEU A 12 26.43 -8.42 43.30
N VAL A 13 25.09 -8.31 43.38
CA VAL A 13 24.01 -9.33 43.24
C VAL A 13 22.68 -8.65 43.67
N GLY A 14 21.55 -8.91 42.99
CA GLY A 14 20.27 -9.14 43.69
C GLY A 14 19.08 -8.18 43.48
N SER A 15 18.16 -8.62 42.61
CA SER A 15 16.69 -8.48 42.67
C SER A 15 15.99 -7.22 42.14
N SER A 16 15.43 -7.42 40.93
CA SER A 16 14.05 -7.12 40.52
C SER A 16 13.52 -5.69 40.67
N ALA A 17 13.66 -4.91 39.60
CA ALA A 17 12.58 -4.04 39.12
C ALA A 17 12.78 -3.82 37.61
N ALA A 18 11.77 -4.21 36.84
CA ALA A 18 11.70 -3.98 35.41
C ALA A 18 11.69 -2.47 35.12
N GLN A 19 12.70 -1.96 34.42
CA GLN A 19 12.67 -0.69 33.69
C GLN A 19 13.97 -0.53 32.90
N SER A 20 13.97 -0.99 31.64
CA SER A 20 14.86 -0.47 30.59
C SER A 20 14.36 -0.90 29.21
N LEU A 21 13.16 -0.45 28.83
CA LEU A 21 12.78 -0.29 27.43
C LEU A 21 13.28 1.10 27.01
N ASN A 22 14.54 1.18 26.60
CA ASN A 22 15.15 2.38 26.03
C ASN A 22 16.30 1.96 25.12
N VAL A 23 15.96 1.51 23.90
CA VAL A 23 16.65 1.82 22.64
C VAL A 23 15.62 1.57 21.53
N VAL A 24 14.82 2.58 21.19
CA VAL A 24 14.04 2.62 19.93
C VAL A 24 14.26 4.02 19.36
N ASP A 25 15.44 4.26 18.81
CA ASP A 25 15.70 5.45 18.00
C ASP A 25 15.37 5.11 16.54
N SER A 26 14.07 5.06 16.22
CA SER A 26 13.57 5.02 14.84
C SER A 26 12.32 5.90 14.76
N PHE A 27 12.51 7.16 14.36
CA PHE A 27 11.45 8.16 14.30
C PHE A 27 10.76 8.11 12.95
N MET A 28 9.53 7.59 12.90
CA MET A 28 8.67 7.76 11.72
C MET A 28 7.97 9.09 11.80
N ARG A 29 8.27 9.96 10.83
CA ARG A 29 7.71 11.30 10.75
C ARG A 29 6.68 11.31 9.65
N ASP A 30 5.49 10.86 10.05
CA ASP A 30 4.19 11.25 9.49
C ASP A 30 3.36 10.13 8.85
N LEU A 31 2.03 10.30 8.88
CA LEU A 31 1.03 9.66 8.06
C LEU A 31 0.76 10.53 6.82
N SER A 32 0.90 9.97 5.62
CA SER A 32 0.73 10.67 4.35
C SER A 32 -0.41 10.08 3.53
N MET A 33 -1.13 10.97 2.85
CA MET A 33 -2.06 10.61 1.77
C MET A 33 -1.59 11.32 0.50
N SER A 34 -1.28 10.54 -0.52
CA SER A 34 -0.83 11.06 -1.81
C SER A 34 -1.61 10.45 -2.96
N PHE A 35 -1.60 11.19 -4.07
CA PHE A 35 -2.06 10.72 -5.37
C PHE A 35 -1.12 11.27 -6.44
N SER A 36 -0.38 10.39 -7.09
CA SER A 36 0.46 10.73 -8.24
C SER A 36 -0.11 10.14 -9.52
N ALA A 37 0.18 10.79 -10.65
CA ALA A 37 -0.03 10.20 -11.96
C ALA A 37 1.26 9.51 -12.42
N LEU A 38 1.20 8.25 -12.84
CA LEU A 38 2.38 7.45 -13.18
C LEU A 38 3.13 7.98 -14.41
N ALA A 39 4.43 8.28 -14.28
CA ALA A 39 5.35 8.24 -15.42
C ALA A 39 6.81 8.14 -14.98
N GLY A 40 7.56 7.26 -15.64
CA GLY A 40 9.01 7.23 -15.52
C GLY A 40 9.68 7.96 -16.68
N SER A 41 10.63 8.85 -16.40
CA SER A 41 11.77 9.11 -17.28
C SER A 41 13.00 9.56 -16.47
N HIS A 42 14.16 8.96 -16.77
CA HIS A 42 15.47 9.31 -16.19
C HIS A 42 16.36 10.00 -17.24
N PRO A 43 17.28 10.90 -16.82
CA PRO A 43 18.57 11.08 -17.47
C PRO A 43 19.75 10.57 -16.62
N ARG A 44 20.53 9.66 -17.23
CA ARG A 44 21.96 9.31 -17.08
C ARG A 44 22.60 9.10 -15.68
N ARG A 45 23.12 7.88 -15.46
CA ARG A 45 24.57 7.54 -15.59
C ARG A 45 24.76 6.03 -15.78
N ALA A 46 25.73 5.69 -16.63
CA ALA A 46 25.99 4.34 -17.12
C ALA A 46 26.94 3.57 -16.20
N PHE A 47 26.67 2.27 -16.00
CA PHE A 47 27.70 1.22 -15.97
C PHE A 47 27.13 -0.03 -16.65
N HIS A 48 27.87 -0.55 -17.63
CA HIS A 48 27.50 -1.70 -18.44
C HIS A 48 27.77 -3.02 -17.71
N ARG A 49 26.81 -3.96 -17.75
CA ARG A 49 27.11 -5.38 -18.00
C ARG A 49 25.92 -6.06 -18.67
N ARG A 50 26.17 -6.66 -19.84
CA ARG A 50 25.18 -7.34 -20.69
C ARG A 50 24.81 -8.70 -20.11
N ILE A 51 23.52 -9.04 -20.14
CA ILE A 51 23.01 -10.42 -20.20
C ILE A 51 22.28 -10.54 -21.55
N PRO A 52 22.51 -11.59 -22.36
CA PRO A 52 21.93 -11.70 -23.69
C PRO A 52 20.56 -12.40 -23.66
N GLY A 53 19.58 -11.82 -24.35
CA GLY A 53 18.32 -12.49 -24.70
C GLY A 53 17.08 -11.61 -24.58
N GLN A 54 16.51 -11.22 -25.73
CA GLN A 54 15.20 -10.59 -25.94
C GLN A 54 15.05 -9.12 -25.49
N PRO A 55 14.94 -8.14 -26.43
CA PRO A 55 14.72 -6.74 -26.08
C PRO A 55 13.26 -6.49 -25.65
N ALA A 56 13.02 -6.38 -24.34
CA ALA A 56 11.80 -5.78 -23.81
C ALA A 56 11.82 -4.27 -24.10
N LYS A 57 10.85 -3.78 -24.88
CA LYS A 57 10.70 -2.35 -25.18
C LYS A 57 10.29 -1.62 -23.90
N ARG A 58 11.20 -0.79 -23.38
CA ARG A 58 11.02 0.08 -22.21
C ARG A 58 10.26 1.35 -22.61
N CYS A 59 9.51 1.93 -21.67
CA CYS A 59 9.00 3.30 -21.76
C CYS A 59 10.19 4.27 -21.62
N ILE A 60 10.79 4.68 -22.73
CA ILE A 60 11.84 5.70 -22.80
C ILE A 60 11.48 6.62 -23.96
N HIS A 61 11.39 7.93 -23.72
CA HIS A 61 11.40 8.90 -24.81
C HIS A 61 12.86 9.08 -25.29
N PRO A 62 13.16 8.96 -26.59
CA PRO A 62 14.45 9.41 -27.13
C PRO A 62 14.51 10.94 -27.01
N SER A 63 15.65 11.49 -26.59
CA SER A 63 15.88 12.94 -26.63
C SER A 63 15.61 13.52 -28.02
N ASN A 64 14.84 14.60 -28.08
CA ASN A 64 14.40 15.32 -29.28
C ASN A 64 15.48 15.51 -30.37
N GLY A 65 15.08 15.21 -31.60
CA GLY A 65 15.68 15.69 -32.85
C GLY A 65 14.66 15.57 -33.98
N TYR A 66 14.01 16.68 -34.35
CA TYR A 66 13.20 16.86 -35.57
C TYR A 66 14.14 17.28 -36.73
N PRO A 67 13.75 17.25 -38.03
CA PRO A 67 12.84 16.39 -38.80
C PRO A 67 13.54 15.63 -39.96
N GLY A 68 12.89 14.62 -40.52
CA GLY A 68 13.24 14.08 -41.84
C GLY A 68 12.16 13.12 -42.35
N GLY A 69 11.50 13.48 -43.45
CA GLY A 69 10.27 12.84 -43.94
C GLY A 69 10.44 11.53 -44.71
N GLY A 70 9.30 11.01 -45.17
CA GLY A 70 9.24 10.06 -46.30
C GLY A 70 8.52 8.73 -46.04
N ASN A 71 7.25 8.72 -46.46
CA ASN A 71 6.57 7.66 -47.22
C ASN A 71 6.05 6.36 -46.55
N SER A 72 4.70 6.27 -46.54
CA SER A 72 3.81 5.18 -47.00
C SER A 72 4.32 3.74 -47.06
N THR A 73 3.54 2.77 -46.56
CA THR A 73 2.83 1.73 -47.37
C THR A 73 1.83 0.94 -46.50
N SER A 74 0.71 0.60 -47.11
CA SER A 74 -0.54 0.02 -46.61
C SER A 74 -0.55 -1.52 -46.43
N THR A 75 -1.55 -1.99 -45.65
CA THR A 75 -2.33 -3.26 -45.77
C THR A 75 -1.58 -4.61 -45.66
N THR A 76 -2.09 -5.65 -45.00
CA THR A 76 -3.32 -6.38 -45.34
C THR A 76 -3.71 -7.36 -44.23
N SER A 77 -5.01 -7.52 -44.02
CA SER A 77 -5.72 -8.52 -43.20
C SER A 77 -5.83 -9.88 -43.89
N ILE A 78 -5.78 -10.98 -43.15
CA ILE A 78 -6.40 -12.26 -43.54
C ILE A 78 -6.94 -12.99 -42.28
N SER A 79 -8.26 -13.15 -42.23
CA SER A 79 -9.00 -14.07 -41.37
C SER A 79 -8.88 -15.51 -41.87
N ARG A 80 -8.93 -16.50 -40.96
CA ARG A 80 -9.43 -17.86 -41.29
C ARG A 80 -9.99 -18.58 -40.07
N THR A 81 -11.29 -18.82 -40.14
CA THR A 81 -12.11 -19.73 -39.33
C THR A 81 -11.92 -21.16 -39.82
N VAL A 82 -11.75 -22.14 -38.92
CA VAL A 82 -12.14 -23.55 -39.15
C VAL A 82 -12.51 -24.22 -37.81
N SER A 83 -13.73 -24.74 -37.75
CA SER A 83 -14.16 -25.91 -36.97
C SER A 83 -14.69 -26.92 -38.02
N PRO A 84 -14.67 -28.26 -37.80
CA PRO A 84 -15.70 -28.87 -36.94
C PRO A 84 -15.32 -30.20 -36.21
N SER A 85 -16.06 -30.43 -35.11
CA SER A 85 -16.64 -31.68 -34.56
C SER A 85 -16.01 -33.07 -34.79
N LEU A 86 -15.93 -33.91 -33.74
CA LEU A 86 -16.91 -34.99 -33.45
C LEU A 86 -16.51 -35.93 -32.26
N THR A 87 -17.53 -36.21 -31.43
CA THR A 87 -17.88 -37.44 -30.67
C THR A 87 -17.01 -38.11 -29.59
N SER A 88 -17.56 -38.02 -28.36
CA SER A 88 -17.95 -39.08 -27.40
C SER A 88 -17.04 -40.29 -27.10
N THR A 89 -16.77 -40.53 -25.81
CA THR A 89 -17.29 -41.71 -25.09
C THR A 89 -17.17 -41.55 -23.56
N SER A 90 -18.25 -41.88 -22.86
CA SER A 90 -18.31 -42.06 -21.41
C SER A 90 -17.85 -43.46 -21.02
N THR A 91 -17.12 -43.59 -19.92
CA THR A 91 -17.13 -44.81 -19.09
C THR A 91 -17.08 -44.44 -17.62
N ARG A 92 -18.16 -44.81 -16.95
CA ARG A 92 -18.41 -44.78 -15.51
C ARG A 92 -17.87 -46.07 -14.91
N SER A 93 -17.03 -45.99 -13.87
CA SER A 93 -16.72 -47.12 -13.00
C SER A 93 -16.93 -46.71 -11.55
N SER A 94 -17.88 -47.39 -10.94
CA SER A 94 -18.24 -47.38 -9.53
C SER A 94 -17.43 -48.43 -8.76
N THR A 95 -16.88 -48.06 -7.61
CA THR A 95 -16.40 -49.02 -6.61
C THR A 95 -16.90 -48.60 -5.23
N ASN A 96 -17.82 -49.43 -4.71
CA ASN A 96 -18.26 -49.47 -3.32
C ASN A 96 -17.22 -50.25 -2.51
N THR A 97 -16.76 -49.70 -1.37
CA THR A 97 -16.23 -50.50 -0.26
C THR A 97 -16.42 -49.78 1.08
N ARG A 98 -17.53 -50.12 1.73
CA ARG A 98 -17.63 -50.77 3.06
C ARG A 98 -16.82 -50.18 4.23
N THR A 99 -17.57 -49.55 5.13
CA THR A 99 -17.27 -49.20 6.52
C THR A 99 -17.04 -50.43 7.42
N PRO A 100 -16.15 -50.32 8.42
CA PRO A 100 -16.22 -51.12 9.64
C PRO A 100 -16.60 -50.25 10.85
N THR A 101 -17.61 -50.72 11.57
CA THR A 101 -18.03 -50.32 12.91
C THR A 101 -17.01 -50.80 13.95
N GLY A 102 -16.54 -49.88 14.80
CA GLY A 102 -15.76 -50.18 16.00
C GLY A 102 -16.33 -49.42 17.20
N SER A 103 -16.83 -50.17 18.20
CA SER A 103 -17.30 -49.68 19.50
C SER A 103 -16.17 -49.60 20.52
N SER A 104 -16.44 -48.85 21.61
CA SER A 104 -15.68 -48.63 22.86
C SER A 104 -14.64 -47.50 22.76
N THR A 105 -14.49 -46.56 23.71
CA THR A 105 -14.88 -46.52 25.13
C THR A 105 -14.92 -45.06 25.57
N THR A 106 -15.97 -44.65 26.29
CA THR A 106 -16.12 -43.29 26.84
C THR A 106 -15.33 -43.17 28.15
N THR A 107 -14.17 -42.52 28.11
CA THR A 107 -13.46 -42.06 29.31
C THR A 107 -13.72 -40.58 29.51
N SER A 108 -14.55 -40.24 30.50
CA SER A 108 -14.73 -38.88 31.01
C SER A 108 -13.42 -38.39 31.62
N ALA A 109 -12.67 -37.58 30.89
CA ALA A 109 -11.59 -36.77 31.45
C ALA A 109 -12.18 -35.41 31.85
N THR A 110 -12.29 -35.16 33.16
CA THR A 110 -12.62 -33.86 33.73
C THR A 110 -11.50 -32.88 33.38
N SER A 111 -11.67 -32.13 32.29
CA SER A 111 -10.79 -31.01 31.98
C SER A 111 -11.09 -29.88 32.96
N THR A 112 -10.23 -29.71 33.96
CA THR A 112 -10.16 -28.48 34.76
C THR A 112 -9.79 -27.34 33.81
N THR A 113 -10.79 -26.59 33.35
CA THR A 113 -10.61 -25.26 32.77
C THR A 113 -10.03 -24.36 33.86
N THR A 114 -8.70 -24.29 33.91
CA THR A 114 -8.02 -23.10 34.44
C THR A 114 -8.49 -21.94 33.57
N SER A 115 -9.42 -21.14 34.10
CA SER A 115 -9.69 -19.80 33.57
C SER A 115 -8.35 -19.08 33.54
N SER A 116 -7.76 -18.95 32.36
CA SER A 116 -6.77 -17.93 32.11
C SER A 116 -7.45 -16.62 32.45
N THR A 117 -7.04 -16.02 33.56
CA THR A 117 -7.33 -14.61 33.83
C THR A 117 -6.95 -13.85 32.58
N ALA A 118 -7.94 -13.32 31.86
CA ALA A 118 -7.70 -12.45 30.73
C ALA A 118 -6.77 -11.35 31.23
N THR A 119 -5.53 -11.34 30.73
CA THR A 119 -4.66 -10.18 30.87
C THR A 119 -5.49 -8.98 30.44
N PRO A 120 -5.62 -7.92 31.27
CA PRO A 120 -6.31 -6.72 30.84
C PRO A 120 -5.71 -6.33 29.49
N SER A 121 -6.52 -6.39 28.43
CA SER A 121 -6.09 -5.90 27.12
C SER A 121 -5.61 -4.48 27.35
N ALA A 122 -4.32 -4.22 27.08
CA ALA A 122 -3.81 -2.86 27.09
C ALA A 122 -4.79 -2.01 26.29
N THR A 123 -5.34 -0.98 26.94
CA THR A 123 -6.44 -0.22 26.38
C THR A 123 -5.83 0.82 25.45
N TRP A 124 -6.05 0.66 24.15
CA TRP A 124 -5.69 1.64 23.14
C TRP A 124 -6.40 2.96 23.41
N LYS A 125 -5.63 4.03 23.62
CA LYS A 125 -6.13 5.38 23.90
C LYS A 125 -6.02 6.24 22.66
N LEU A 126 -7.14 6.84 22.26
CA LEU A 126 -7.19 7.80 21.17
C LEU A 126 -6.26 8.98 21.47
N GLN A 127 -5.32 9.24 20.57
CA GLN A 127 -4.37 10.34 20.64
C GLN A 127 -4.72 11.46 19.66
N GLN A 128 -5.20 11.08 18.48
CA GLN A 128 -5.47 12.03 17.40
C GLN A 128 -6.69 11.61 16.61
N THR A 129 -7.53 12.60 16.29
CA THR A 129 -8.65 12.47 15.38
C THR A 129 -8.51 13.50 14.27
N MET A 130 -8.55 13.04 13.02
CA MET A 130 -8.53 13.87 11.83
C MET A 130 -9.82 13.57 11.06
N GLU A 131 -10.86 14.38 11.27
CA GLU A 131 -12.19 14.21 10.66
C GLU A 131 -12.94 15.54 10.58
N GLY A 132 -14.06 15.55 9.86
CA GLY A 132 -14.99 16.67 9.83
C GLY A 132 -14.41 17.95 9.23
N SER A 133 -14.99 19.10 9.63
CA SER A 133 -14.61 20.42 9.12
C SER A 133 -13.14 20.78 9.37
N SER A 134 -12.53 20.21 10.42
CA SER A 134 -11.14 20.43 10.81
C SER A 134 -10.16 19.43 10.21
N PHE A 135 -10.61 18.51 9.33
CA PHE A 135 -9.75 17.47 8.77
C PHE A 135 -8.44 18.05 8.24
N PHE A 136 -8.51 19.01 7.31
CA PHE A 136 -7.34 19.62 6.66
C PHE A 136 -6.47 20.48 7.57
N ASP A 137 -6.91 20.80 8.79
CA ASP A 137 -6.09 21.54 9.76
C ASP A 137 -5.01 20.67 10.40
N GLN A 138 -5.19 19.34 10.33
CA GLN A 138 -4.26 18.35 10.88
C GLN A 138 -3.15 17.97 9.91
N TRP A 139 -3.04 18.63 8.76
CA TRP A 139 -2.10 18.26 7.70
C TRP A 139 -1.35 19.46 7.14
N ASP A 140 -0.12 19.20 6.72
CA ASP A 140 0.69 20.04 5.88
C ASP A 140 0.54 19.59 4.41
N PHE A 141 0.60 20.54 3.48
CA PHE A 141 0.45 20.29 2.05
C PHE A 141 1.82 20.32 1.38
N TRP A 142 2.21 19.20 0.79
CA TRP A 142 3.39 19.13 -0.07
C TRP A 142 3.09 19.83 -1.38
N SER A 143 3.87 20.84 -1.74
CA SER A 143 3.71 21.58 -3.00
C SER A 143 5.00 21.68 -3.79
N THR A 144 5.87 20.67 -3.65
CA THR A 144 7.13 20.57 -4.40
C THR A 144 7.07 19.41 -5.38
N GLY A 145 8.14 19.22 -6.16
CA GLY A 145 8.22 18.13 -7.14
C GLY A 145 7.97 16.77 -6.51
N ASP A 146 7.32 15.89 -7.27
CA ASP A 146 7.02 14.53 -6.83
C ASP A 146 8.32 13.71 -6.69
N PRO A 147 8.66 13.19 -5.49
CA PRO A 147 9.84 12.35 -5.31
C PRO A 147 9.85 11.11 -6.21
N THR A 148 8.67 10.58 -6.56
CA THR A 148 8.52 9.42 -7.45
C THR A 148 8.48 9.81 -8.93
N ASN A 149 8.60 11.10 -9.24
CA ASN A 149 8.68 11.68 -10.59
C ASN A 149 7.40 11.55 -11.44
N GLY A 150 6.22 11.52 -10.81
CA GLY A 150 4.94 11.46 -11.52
C GLY A 150 4.58 12.68 -12.38
N VAL A 151 3.55 12.53 -13.21
CA VAL A 151 2.94 13.60 -14.04
C VAL A 151 1.97 14.44 -13.20
N VAL A 152 2.45 14.92 -12.07
CA VAL A 152 1.65 15.59 -11.05
C VAL A 152 2.24 16.95 -10.71
N ASP A 153 1.36 17.91 -10.44
CA ASP A 153 1.68 19.22 -9.89
C ASP A 153 1.00 19.36 -8.53
N TYR A 154 1.74 19.08 -7.45
CA TYR A 154 1.17 19.11 -6.12
C TYR A 154 0.91 20.56 -5.66
N GLN A 155 -0.33 20.82 -5.25
CA GLN A 155 -0.77 22.18 -4.90
C GLN A 155 -0.64 22.46 -3.39
N SER A 156 -0.38 23.72 -3.04
CA SER A 156 -0.56 24.20 -1.66
C SER A 156 -2.04 24.08 -1.24
N ARG A 157 -2.33 24.19 0.06
CA ARG A 157 -3.71 24.13 0.57
C ARG A 157 -4.62 25.19 -0.08
N GLU A 158 -4.13 26.42 -0.20
CA GLU A 158 -4.88 27.55 -0.77
C GLU A 158 -5.17 27.30 -2.26
N ASN A 159 -4.17 26.85 -3.02
CA ASN A 159 -4.34 26.53 -4.43
C ASN A 159 -5.25 25.31 -4.61
N ALA A 160 -5.10 24.27 -3.79
CA ALA A 160 -5.96 23.10 -3.84
C ALA A 160 -7.43 23.48 -3.61
N GLN A 161 -7.72 24.34 -2.63
CA GLN A 161 -9.07 24.84 -2.38
C GLN A 161 -9.59 25.71 -3.54
N ALA A 162 -8.78 26.64 -4.04
CA ALA A 162 -9.16 27.51 -5.15
C ALA A 162 -9.41 26.76 -6.47
N ASN A 163 -8.71 25.64 -6.69
CA ASN A 163 -8.89 24.77 -7.85
C ASN A 163 -9.92 23.64 -7.61
N GLY A 164 -10.59 23.63 -6.45
CA GLY A 164 -11.59 22.61 -6.13
C GLY A 164 -11.01 21.19 -6.00
N LEU A 165 -9.75 21.05 -5.60
CA LEU A 165 -9.09 19.75 -5.37
C LEU A 165 -9.34 19.20 -3.97
N ILE A 166 -9.73 20.06 -3.03
CA ILE A 166 -10.10 19.67 -1.67
C ILE A 166 -11.42 20.32 -1.25
N GLU A 167 -12.21 19.59 -0.47
CA GLU A 167 -13.39 20.13 0.22
C GLU A 167 -13.82 19.21 1.37
N ILE A 168 -14.71 19.72 2.22
CA ILE A 168 -15.52 18.90 3.12
C ILE A 168 -16.89 18.78 2.48
N ASN A 169 -17.31 17.55 2.14
CA ASN A 169 -18.59 17.33 1.50
C ASN A 169 -19.76 17.49 2.47
N SER A 170 -20.99 17.39 1.97
CA SER A 170 -22.21 17.55 2.77
C SER A 170 -22.40 16.50 3.87
N ALA A 171 -21.72 15.35 3.77
CA ALA A 171 -21.69 14.32 4.81
C ALA A 171 -20.63 14.57 5.89
N GLY A 172 -19.82 15.64 5.75
CA GLY A 172 -18.72 15.95 6.65
C GLY A 172 -17.42 15.20 6.34
N ASN A 173 -17.35 14.50 5.20
CA ASN A 173 -16.17 13.75 4.80
C ASN A 173 -15.20 14.65 4.04
N ALA A 174 -13.90 14.42 4.24
CA ALA A 174 -12.86 15.12 3.48
C ALA A 174 -12.69 14.51 2.10
N ILE A 175 -12.80 15.35 1.06
CA ILE A 175 -12.52 14.97 -0.32
C ILE A 175 -11.17 15.52 -0.75
N MET A 176 -10.38 14.67 -1.39
CA MET A 176 -9.14 15.05 -2.08
C MET A 176 -9.15 14.43 -3.46
N ARG A 177 -9.03 15.24 -4.51
CA ARG A 177 -9.18 14.81 -5.91
C ARG A 177 -8.09 15.36 -6.80
N ILE A 178 -7.90 14.71 -7.94
CA ILE A 178 -7.10 15.23 -9.04
C ILE A 178 -7.92 16.18 -9.91
N GLU A 179 -7.25 17.16 -10.53
CA GLU A 179 -7.84 17.98 -11.57
C GLU A 179 -8.35 17.12 -12.73
N ASN A 180 -9.62 17.23 -13.09
CA ASN A 180 -10.24 16.47 -14.18
C ASN A 180 -10.52 17.30 -15.45
N THR A 181 -9.85 18.45 -15.62
CA THR A 181 -9.93 19.24 -16.86
C THR A 181 -9.46 18.40 -18.06
N THR A 182 -10.27 18.36 -19.12
CA THR A 182 -10.10 17.42 -20.25
C THR A 182 -8.66 17.34 -20.74
N GLN A 183 -7.98 18.48 -20.92
CA GLN A 183 -6.58 18.53 -21.32
C GLN A 183 -5.77 19.51 -20.46
N VAL A 184 -4.53 19.14 -20.16
CA VAL A 184 -3.55 20.01 -19.49
C VAL A 184 -2.26 20.07 -20.32
N ALA A 185 -1.66 21.27 -20.43
CA ALA A 185 -0.40 21.46 -21.14
C ALA A 185 0.82 20.94 -20.35
N GLY A 186 0.69 20.85 -19.02
CA GLY A 186 1.77 20.49 -18.09
C GLY A 186 1.48 19.20 -17.32
N ASN A 187 1.85 19.20 -16.05
CA ASN A 187 1.45 18.16 -15.12
C ASN A 187 0.04 18.45 -14.58
N ARG A 188 -0.69 17.40 -14.21
CA ARG A 188 -2.06 17.52 -13.72
C ARG A 188 -2.04 17.84 -12.23
N LYS A 189 -2.86 18.81 -11.80
CA LYS A 189 -2.83 19.23 -10.39
C LYS A 189 -3.43 18.18 -9.47
N SER A 190 -2.77 17.92 -8.34
CA SER A 190 -3.23 16.99 -7.30
C SER A 190 -2.83 17.53 -5.92
N VAL A 191 -3.10 16.74 -4.89
CA VAL A 191 -2.69 17.02 -3.50
C VAL A 191 -1.90 15.86 -2.93
N ARG A 192 -0.89 16.20 -2.13
CA ARG A 192 -0.20 15.31 -1.21
C ARG A 192 -0.21 16.00 0.14
N ILE A 193 -0.78 15.32 1.12
CA ILE A 193 -0.88 15.83 2.48
C ILE A 193 -0.13 14.91 3.42
N SER A 194 0.46 15.50 4.44
CA SER A 194 1.23 14.81 5.45
C SER A 194 0.78 15.36 6.81
N SER A 195 0.41 14.49 7.74
CA SER A 195 -0.16 14.90 9.02
C SER A 195 0.84 15.67 9.91
N LYS A 196 0.32 16.55 10.75
CA LYS A 196 1.14 17.22 11.76
C LYS A 196 1.50 16.28 12.91
N TYR A 197 0.84 15.12 13.00
CA TYR A 197 1.06 14.12 14.03
C TYR A 197 2.16 13.15 13.61
N ILE A 198 3.17 13.01 14.47
CA ILE A 198 4.29 12.09 14.24
C ILE A 198 4.02 10.80 15.02
N MET A 199 3.90 9.68 14.30
CA MET A 199 3.68 8.36 14.89
C MET A 199 5.01 7.70 15.30
N ASN A 200 5.05 7.07 16.47
CA ASN A 200 6.17 6.22 16.87
C ASN A 200 5.62 4.92 17.46
N GLY A 201 5.33 3.96 16.59
CA GLY A 201 4.44 2.86 16.92
C GLY A 201 2.99 3.30 17.09
N GLY A 202 2.16 2.35 17.51
CA GLY A 202 0.77 2.58 17.84
C GLY A 202 -0.18 1.94 16.83
N LEU A 203 -1.38 2.51 16.72
CA LEU A 203 -2.43 2.02 15.84
C LEU A 203 -3.01 3.21 15.05
N ALA A 204 -2.92 3.17 13.73
CA ALA A 204 -3.61 4.12 12.84
C ALA A 204 -4.80 3.43 12.16
N ILE A 205 -5.93 4.12 12.08
CA ILE A 205 -7.16 3.64 11.46
C ILE A 205 -7.66 4.68 10.45
N LEU A 206 -7.76 4.30 9.18
CA LEU A 206 -8.42 5.04 8.11
C LEU A 206 -9.81 4.47 7.87
N ASP A 207 -10.84 5.31 8.01
CA ASP A 207 -12.19 5.03 7.52
C ASP A 207 -12.43 5.85 6.26
N ALA A 208 -12.51 5.18 5.10
CA ALA A 208 -12.74 5.79 3.80
C ALA A 208 -13.94 5.15 3.09
N VAL A 209 -14.78 5.96 2.46
CA VAL A 209 -15.91 5.47 1.63
C VAL A 209 -15.55 5.38 0.16
N HIS A 210 -14.51 6.11 -0.26
CA HIS A 210 -14.01 6.12 -1.63
C HIS A 210 -12.49 6.29 -1.62
N MET A 211 -11.81 5.60 -2.53
CA MET A 211 -10.40 5.81 -2.86
C MET A 211 -10.22 6.01 -4.37
N PRO A 212 -9.16 6.70 -4.80
CA PRO A 212 -8.92 6.91 -6.22
C PRO A 212 -8.67 5.60 -6.96
N TYR A 213 -9.08 5.53 -8.22
CA TYR A 213 -8.67 4.49 -9.16
C TYR A 213 -8.73 5.03 -10.59
N GLY A 214 -8.17 4.26 -11.53
CA GLY A 214 -8.21 4.59 -12.94
C GLY A 214 -6.85 4.45 -13.60
N CYS A 215 -6.82 4.27 -14.92
CA CYS A 215 -5.55 4.24 -15.62
C CYS A 215 -4.74 5.51 -15.38
N GLY A 216 -3.47 5.34 -15.02
CA GLY A 216 -2.54 6.44 -14.77
C GLY A 216 -2.55 6.93 -13.33
N THR A 217 -3.45 6.45 -12.47
CA THR A 217 -3.49 6.82 -11.05
C THR A 217 -2.54 5.98 -10.20
N TRP A 218 -1.98 6.57 -9.14
CA TRP A 218 -1.24 5.91 -8.07
C TRP A 218 -1.55 6.60 -6.73
N PRO A 219 -2.68 6.27 -6.09
CA PRO A 219 -2.97 6.71 -4.73
C PRO A 219 -2.25 5.86 -3.70
N ALA A 220 -1.88 6.52 -2.60
CA ALA A 220 -1.32 5.87 -1.42
C ALA A 220 -1.83 6.49 -0.12
N TRP A 221 -2.02 5.66 0.89
CA TRP A 221 -2.07 6.03 2.32
C TRP A 221 -0.97 5.24 3.04
N TRP A 222 0.02 5.97 3.53
CA TRP A 222 1.30 5.41 3.95
C TRP A 222 1.88 6.22 5.11
N THR A 223 2.93 5.72 5.74
CA THR A 223 3.69 6.49 6.74
C THR A 223 5.14 6.57 6.30
N THR A 224 5.89 7.59 6.71
CA THR A 224 7.30 7.77 6.31
C THR A 224 8.11 8.63 7.27
N ASP A 225 9.40 8.80 7.04
CA ASP A 225 10.20 9.96 7.46
C ASP A 225 10.94 10.52 6.25
N VAL A 226 10.26 11.41 5.50
CA VAL A 226 10.72 11.91 4.19
C VAL A 226 12.17 12.42 4.21
N PRO A 227 12.62 13.24 5.18
CA PRO A 227 14.01 13.72 5.20
C PRO A 227 15.08 12.63 5.38
N ASN A 228 14.75 11.51 6.02
CA ASN A 228 15.72 10.47 6.42
C ASN A 228 15.52 9.16 5.67
N TRP A 229 14.75 9.19 4.59
CA TRP A 229 14.44 8.05 3.78
C TRP A 229 15.68 7.40 3.12
N PRO A 230 15.80 6.05 3.03
CA PRO A 230 14.99 4.99 3.65
C PRO A 230 15.59 4.53 4.99
N ASN A 231 16.36 5.38 5.67
CA ASN A 231 16.98 5.00 6.94
C ASN A 231 15.98 4.97 8.09
N ASN A 232 14.93 5.80 8.02
CA ASN A 232 13.89 5.89 9.03
C ASN A 232 12.54 5.50 8.49
N GLY A 233 12.19 6.03 7.29
CA GLY A 233 11.69 5.27 6.15
C GLY A 233 10.22 5.38 5.65
N GLU A 234 9.46 4.33 5.27
CA GLU A 234 8.04 4.18 4.89
C GLU A 234 7.35 2.77 4.98
N ILE A 235 6.05 2.83 5.34
CA ILE A 235 5.09 1.71 5.42
C ILE A 235 3.90 2.06 4.51
N ASP A 236 3.69 1.27 3.46
CA ASP A 236 2.55 1.41 2.55
C ASP A 236 1.37 0.61 3.06
N ILE A 237 0.31 1.29 3.50
CA ILE A 237 -0.85 0.67 4.15
C ILE A 237 -1.95 0.42 3.10
N VAL A 238 -2.20 1.42 2.27
CA VAL A 238 -3.07 1.32 1.09
C VAL A 238 -2.30 1.83 -0.10
N GLU A 239 -2.03 0.98 -1.07
CA GLU A 239 -1.28 1.35 -2.26
C GLU A 239 -1.68 0.48 -3.46
N GLY A 240 -1.63 1.09 -4.63
CA GLY A 240 -1.83 0.42 -5.90
C GLY A 240 -1.69 1.39 -7.05
N VAL A 241 -1.83 0.86 -8.26
CA VAL A 241 -1.75 1.66 -9.47
C VAL A 241 -2.85 1.30 -10.43
N ASN A 242 -3.17 2.23 -11.33
CA ASN A 242 -4.05 1.98 -12.45
C ASN A 242 -5.44 1.47 -12.00
N ASN A 243 -5.89 0.36 -12.59
CA ASN A 243 -7.16 -0.29 -12.29
C ASN A 243 -6.97 -1.50 -11.36
N TYR A 244 -5.98 -1.44 -10.46
CA TYR A 244 -5.85 -2.46 -9.43
C TYR A 244 -7.16 -2.59 -8.66
N VAL A 245 -7.42 -3.82 -8.21
CA VAL A 245 -8.58 -4.15 -7.36
C VAL A 245 -8.16 -4.82 -6.05
N ARG A 246 -6.86 -5.13 -5.95
CA ARG A 246 -6.22 -5.75 -4.80
C ARG A 246 -5.20 -4.79 -4.23
N ASN A 247 -5.32 -4.51 -2.94
CA ASN A 247 -4.41 -3.63 -2.23
C ASN A 247 -3.01 -4.24 -2.13
N HIS A 248 -2.00 -3.40 -2.27
CA HIS A 248 -0.61 -3.71 -2.02
C HIS A 248 -0.21 -3.08 -0.68
N VAL A 249 0.29 -3.90 0.24
CA VAL A 249 0.88 -3.44 1.50
C VAL A 249 2.37 -3.71 1.41
N ALA A 250 3.22 -2.73 1.71
CA ALA A 250 4.66 -2.90 1.61
C ALA A 250 5.40 -2.26 2.77
N LEU A 251 6.58 -2.82 3.03
CA LEU A 251 7.64 -2.11 3.71
C LEU A 251 8.79 -1.95 2.74
N HIS A 252 9.40 -0.79 2.79
CA HIS A 252 10.78 -0.68 2.36
C HIS A 252 11.61 -0.33 3.58
N THR A 253 12.92 -0.46 3.50
CA THR A 253 13.80 -0.24 4.66
C THR A 253 15.21 0.15 4.25
N ALA A 254 16.05 0.49 5.22
CA ALA A 254 17.49 0.35 5.10
C ALA A 254 17.91 -1.12 4.91
N SER A 255 19.19 -1.34 4.61
CA SER A 255 19.77 -2.69 4.55
C SER A 255 19.59 -3.44 5.88
N GLY A 256 19.36 -4.76 5.80
CA GLY A 256 19.31 -5.63 6.98
C GLY A 256 17.92 -6.00 7.49
N CYS A 257 16.84 -5.59 6.80
CA CYS A 257 15.49 -6.05 7.11
C CYS A 257 14.97 -7.05 6.06
N THR A 258 14.60 -8.23 6.53
CA THR A 258 13.91 -9.26 5.74
C THR A 258 12.74 -9.82 6.53
N ILE A 259 11.65 -10.19 5.85
CA ILE A 259 10.53 -10.94 6.46
C ILE A 259 10.68 -12.44 6.23
N PRO A 260 10.12 -13.30 7.10
CA PRO A 260 10.08 -14.74 6.84
C PRO A 260 9.13 -15.07 5.68
N ASN A 261 9.30 -16.23 5.04
CA ASN A 261 8.37 -16.72 4.02
C ASN A 261 6.97 -16.98 4.59
N GLU A 262 6.91 -17.41 5.86
CA GLU A 262 5.68 -17.58 6.63
C GLU A 262 5.50 -16.35 7.53
N PHE A 263 4.90 -15.29 6.98
CA PHE A 263 4.75 -14.01 7.66
C PHE A 263 3.41 -13.86 8.40
N GLY A 264 2.50 -14.84 8.33
CA GLY A 264 1.26 -14.82 9.13
C GLY A 264 0.22 -13.80 8.68
N ALA A 265 0.13 -13.53 7.37
CA ALA A 265 -0.94 -12.72 6.77
C ALA A 265 -1.70 -13.52 5.71
N SER A 266 -2.87 -12.99 5.31
CA SER A 266 -3.70 -13.58 4.26
C SER A 266 -3.32 -13.15 2.83
N ALA A 267 -2.50 -12.10 2.69
CA ALA A 267 -1.91 -11.70 1.42
C ALA A 267 -0.79 -12.67 0.96
N THR A 268 -0.49 -12.61 -0.33
CA THR A 268 0.65 -13.34 -0.92
C THR A 268 1.84 -12.41 -1.09
N LEU A 269 3.05 -12.92 -0.92
CA LEU A 269 4.27 -12.18 -1.24
C LEU A 269 4.24 -11.70 -2.69
N ALA A 270 4.45 -10.40 -2.91
CA ALA A 270 4.38 -9.80 -4.23
C ALA A 270 5.66 -10.02 -5.05
N SER A 271 6.82 -10.00 -4.41
CA SER A 271 8.12 -10.11 -5.10
C SER A 271 9.23 -10.70 -4.23
N SER A 272 9.57 -10.01 -3.13
CA SER A 272 10.78 -10.26 -2.35
C SER A 272 10.47 -10.23 -0.86
N THR A 273 11.16 -11.06 -0.09
CA THR A 273 11.15 -10.96 1.38
C THR A 273 12.16 -9.94 1.91
N ASN A 274 13.11 -9.48 1.09
CA ASN A 274 14.00 -8.38 1.43
C ASN A 274 13.24 -7.06 1.34
N CYS A 275 13.25 -6.29 2.41
CA CYS A 275 12.59 -4.99 2.49
C CYS A 275 13.55 -3.84 2.13
N ALA A 276 14.86 -4.08 2.07
CA ALA A 276 15.83 -3.03 1.82
C ALA A 276 15.62 -2.35 0.46
N ALA A 277 15.24 -1.07 0.47
CA ALA A 277 14.81 -0.33 -0.71
C ALA A 277 15.91 -0.31 -1.77
N TYR A 278 17.13 0.04 -1.38
CA TYR A 278 18.28 0.14 -2.30
C TYR A 278 18.76 -1.22 -2.84
N GLU A 279 18.55 -2.32 -2.11
CA GLU A 279 18.94 -3.66 -2.56
C GLU A 279 17.92 -4.30 -3.49
N THR A 280 16.66 -3.90 -3.33
CA THR A 280 15.52 -4.43 -4.10
C THR A 280 15.10 -3.53 -5.25
N SER A 281 15.88 -2.48 -5.56
CA SER A 281 15.52 -1.48 -6.58
C SER A 281 14.14 -0.86 -6.30
N ASN A 282 13.90 -0.48 -5.05
CA ASN A 282 12.66 0.12 -4.55
C ASN A 282 11.43 -0.80 -4.57
N LEU A 283 11.59 -2.11 -4.73
CA LEU A 283 10.46 -3.04 -4.63
C LEU A 283 10.00 -3.24 -3.18
N GLY A 284 10.93 -3.16 -2.23
CA GLY A 284 10.67 -3.49 -0.83
C GLY A 284 10.19 -4.94 -0.68
N CYS A 285 9.59 -5.23 0.47
CA CYS A 285 8.92 -6.50 0.73
C CYS A 285 7.40 -6.30 0.68
N GLY A 286 6.85 -6.32 -0.55
CA GLY A 286 5.42 -6.15 -0.78
C GLY A 286 4.60 -7.41 -0.55
N GLN A 287 3.38 -7.25 -0.06
CA GLN A 287 2.34 -8.27 0.09
C GLN A 287 1.08 -7.81 -0.64
N LEU A 288 0.63 -8.61 -1.61
CA LEU A 288 -0.55 -8.32 -2.41
C LEU A 288 -1.75 -9.08 -1.87
N SER A 289 -2.84 -8.36 -1.60
CA SER A 289 -4.07 -8.99 -1.13
C SER A 289 -4.58 -10.05 -2.10
N THR A 290 -5.23 -11.08 -1.54
CA THR A 290 -5.94 -12.11 -2.29
C THR A 290 -7.39 -11.72 -2.56
N LEU A 291 -7.93 -10.70 -1.88
CA LEU A 291 -9.30 -10.23 -2.01
C LEU A 291 -9.42 -9.11 -3.04
N SER A 292 -10.38 -9.22 -3.96
CA SER A 292 -10.60 -8.30 -5.08
C SER A 292 -11.41 -7.03 -4.74
N ASN A 293 -11.76 -6.82 -3.47
CA ASN A 293 -12.51 -5.66 -2.99
C ASN A 293 -11.72 -4.79 -2.01
N THR A 294 -10.41 -4.97 -1.98
CA THR A 294 -9.53 -4.23 -1.07
C THR A 294 -9.10 -2.89 -1.65
N TYR A 295 -9.19 -2.70 -2.96
CA TYR A 295 -8.68 -1.48 -3.59
C TYR A 295 -9.54 -1.04 -4.77
N GLY A 296 -9.46 0.25 -5.10
CA GLY A 296 -10.01 0.87 -6.30
C GLY A 296 -11.52 0.68 -6.46
N LYS A 297 -11.98 0.45 -7.70
CA LYS A 297 -13.41 0.41 -8.02
C LYS A 297 -14.21 -0.55 -7.12
N PRO A 298 -13.80 -1.81 -6.90
CA PRO A 298 -14.60 -2.71 -6.06
C PRO A 298 -14.61 -2.33 -4.57
N PHE A 299 -13.59 -1.62 -4.06
CA PHE A 299 -13.65 -1.01 -2.72
C PHE A 299 -14.72 0.09 -2.70
N ASN A 300 -14.74 0.96 -3.72
CA ASN A 300 -15.72 2.05 -3.84
C ASN A 300 -17.16 1.54 -3.99
N ASP A 301 -17.36 0.52 -4.83
CA ASP A 301 -18.66 -0.13 -5.05
C ASP A 301 -19.23 -0.76 -3.76
N ASN A 302 -18.36 -1.09 -2.80
CA ASN A 302 -18.73 -1.60 -1.48
C ASN A 302 -19.03 -0.48 -0.44
N GLY A 303 -19.02 0.79 -0.84
CA GLY A 303 -19.09 1.93 0.09
C GLY A 303 -17.80 2.08 0.93
N GLY A 304 -16.69 1.60 0.39
CA GLY A 304 -15.37 1.60 0.99
C GLY A 304 -15.19 0.59 2.11
N GLY A 305 -14.46 1.01 3.15
CA GLY A 305 -14.07 0.17 4.27
C GLY A 305 -13.10 0.86 5.22
N VAL A 306 -12.57 0.07 6.14
CA VAL A 306 -11.59 0.52 7.14
C VAL A 306 -10.27 -0.20 6.92
N TYR A 307 -9.19 0.57 6.86
CA TYR A 307 -7.83 0.08 6.97
C TYR A 307 -7.27 0.40 8.34
N ALA A 308 -6.59 -0.56 8.96
CA ALA A 308 -5.92 -0.34 10.25
C ALA A 308 -4.48 -0.86 10.19
N MET A 309 -3.52 -0.01 10.57
CA MET A 309 -2.11 -0.36 10.74
C MET A 309 -1.79 -0.44 12.23
N LEU A 310 -1.41 -1.61 12.69
CA LEU A 310 -0.87 -1.86 14.01
C LEU A 310 0.66 -1.92 13.92
N TRP A 311 1.35 -1.02 14.61
CA TRP A 311 2.81 -0.97 14.68
C TRP A 311 3.28 -1.14 16.13
N GLN A 312 3.92 -2.28 16.39
CA GLN A 312 4.42 -2.67 17.70
C GLN A 312 5.89 -3.09 17.61
N SER A 313 6.52 -3.29 18.76
CA SER A 313 7.88 -3.83 18.82
C SER A 313 8.02 -5.21 18.17
N THR A 314 6.92 -5.98 18.09
CA THR A 314 6.88 -7.31 17.46
C THR A 314 6.74 -7.26 15.93
N GLY A 315 6.52 -6.09 15.34
CA GLY A 315 6.34 -5.91 13.90
C GLY A 315 5.16 -5.02 13.54
N ILE A 316 4.81 -5.04 12.25
CA ILE A 316 3.74 -4.23 11.67
C ILE A 316 2.69 -5.16 11.07
N SER A 317 1.42 -4.92 11.38
CA SER A 317 0.29 -5.64 10.80
C SER A 317 -0.71 -4.66 10.20
N VAL A 318 -1.21 -4.96 9.00
CA VAL A 318 -2.24 -4.19 8.32
C VAL A 318 -3.50 -5.03 8.18
N TYR A 319 -4.64 -4.46 8.52
CA TYR A 319 -5.95 -5.06 8.43
C TYR A 319 -6.83 -4.28 7.46
N PHE A 320 -7.71 -5.01 6.78
CA PHE A 320 -8.79 -4.44 5.97
C PHE A 320 -10.12 -5.01 6.43
N PHE A 321 -11.09 -4.14 6.65
CA PHE A 321 -12.47 -4.50 6.94
C PHE A 321 -13.38 -3.86 5.88
N PRO A 322 -14.13 -4.65 5.09
CA PRO A 322 -15.10 -4.09 4.17
C PRO A 322 -16.18 -3.36 4.98
N ARG A 323 -16.82 -2.34 4.38
CA ARG A 323 -17.80 -1.46 5.02
C ARG A 323 -18.84 -2.18 5.91
N ASN A 324 -19.33 -3.34 5.47
CA ASN A 324 -20.35 -4.13 6.15
C ASN A 324 -19.81 -5.09 7.23
N ALA A 325 -18.51 -5.14 7.46
CA ALA A 325 -17.85 -6.02 8.43
C ALA A 325 -16.82 -5.28 9.30
N ILE A 326 -16.99 -3.97 9.50
CA ILE A 326 -16.14 -3.19 10.40
C ILE A 326 -16.37 -3.68 11.85
N PRO A 327 -15.32 -4.09 12.57
CA PRO A 327 -15.42 -4.49 13.97
C PRO A 327 -16.03 -3.40 14.85
N SER A 328 -16.95 -3.77 15.76
CA SER A 328 -17.71 -2.82 16.57
C SER A 328 -16.81 -2.00 17.51
N ASP A 329 -15.71 -2.58 17.95
CA ASP A 329 -14.69 -1.95 18.80
C ASP A 329 -13.99 -0.78 18.11
N ILE A 330 -13.83 -0.82 16.78
CA ILE A 330 -13.38 0.34 15.99
C ILE A 330 -14.46 1.43 16.01
N THR A 331 -15.72 1.07 15.74
CA THR A 331 -16.82 2.05 15.70
C THR A 331 -17.15 2.66 17.06
N SER A 332 -16.82 1.98 18.16
CA SER A 332 -16.95 2.48 19.52
C SER A 332 -15.67 3.13 20.06
N GLU A 333 -14.67 3.37 19.20
CA GLU A 333 -13.38 3.97 19.54
C GLU A 333 -12.61 3.27 20.68
N SER A 334 -12.79 1.95 20.82
CA SER A 334 -12.11 1.13 21.81
C SER A 334 -11.46 -0.08 21.14
N PRO A 335 -10.54 0.14 20.17
CA PRO A 335 -10.05 -0.92 19.31
C PRO A 335 -9.32 -2.02 20.08
N ARG A 336 -9.51 -3.26 19.63
CA ARG A 336 -8.94 -4.49 20.19
C ARG A 336 -8.35 -5.34 19.06
N PRO A 337 -7.15 -4.97 18.56
CA PRO A 337 -6.50 -5.68 17.45
C PRO A 337 -6.34 -7.19 17.64
N SER A 338 -6.19 -7.66 18.88
CA SER A 338 -6.12 -9.10 19.21
C SER A 338 -7.37 -9.90 18.84
N THR A 339 -8.49 -9.24 18.56
CA THR A 339 -9.76 -9.86 18.17
C THR A 339 -10.05 -9.79 16.67
N TRP A 340 -9.20 -9.11 15.89
CA TRP A 340 -9.45 -8.85 14.46
C TRP A 340 -9.08 -10.02 13.55
N GLY A 341 -8.44 -11.06 14.08
CA GLY A 341 -8.07 -12.26 13.33
C GLY A 341 -6.78 -12.07 12.53
N ILE A 342 -6.72 -12.70 11.35
CA ILE A 342 -5.51 -12.70 10.52
C ILE A 342 -5.41 -11.37 9.75
N PRO A 343 -4.29 -10.64 9.84
CA PRO A 343 -4.10 -9.41 9.08
C PRO A 343 -4.07 -9.64 7.57
N THR A 344 -4.38 -8.60 6.80
CA THR A 344 -4.20 -8.65 5.34
C THR A 344 -2.73 -8.59 4.97
N GLY A 345 -1.90 -7.84 5.69
CA GLY A 345 -0.45 -7.79 5.51
C GLY A 345 0.26 -7.85 6.85
N ASN A 346 1.41 -8.53 6.94
CA ASN A 346 2.14 -8.65 8.20
C ASN A 346 3.65 -8.72 8.01
N PHE A 347 4.38 -7.96 8.81
CA PHE A 347 5.82 -7.83 8.77
C PHE A 347 6.39 -8.09 10.16
N PRO A 348 6.61 -9.37 10.52
CA PRO A 348 7.19 -9.73 11.80
C PRO A 348 8.62 -9.16 11.96
N ASN A 349 8.98 -8.78 13.18
CA ASN A 349 10.31 -8.26 13.50
C ASN A 349 11.44 -9.31 13.53
N THR A 350 11.17 -10.57 13.12
CA THR A 350 12.07 -11.72 13.32
C THR A 350 13.47 -11.51 12.76
N SER A 351 13.58 -10.71 11.70
CA SER A 351 14.82 -10.34 11.01
C SER A 351 14.72 -8.89 10.50
N CYS A 352 13.91 -8.07 11.16
CA CYS A 352 13.63 -6.71 10.77
C CYS A 352 13.40 -5.86 12.02
N ASP A 353 14.26 -4.88 12.25
CA ASP A 353 13.83 -3.69 12.99
C ASP A 353 13.22 -2.76 11.92
N PRO A 354 11.89 -2.54 11.92
CA PRO A 354 11.22 -1.82 10.84
C PRO A 354 11.66 -0.35 10.86
N ALA A 355 12.68 -0.04 10.07
CA ALA A 355 13.08 1.29 9.68
C ALA A 355 12.89 1.35 8.17
N THR A 356 12.20 2.33 7.64
CA THR A 356 11.20 2.07 6.60
C THR A 356 11.68 2.55 5.12
N GLY A 357 10.93 2.57 3.99
CA GLY A 357 11.24 3.35 2.75
C GLY A 357 10.15 3.30 1.62
N ASP A 358 10.43 3.75 0.37
CA ASP A 358 9.56 4.22 -0.76
C ASP A 358 9.45 3.20 -1.87
N TRP A 359 8.30 3.18 -2.52
CA TRP A 359 8.07 2.38 -3.71
C TRP A 359 8.34 3.17 -4.98
N ALA A 360 9.07 2.54 -5.91
CA ALA A 360 9.08 2.99 -7.29
C ALA A 360 8.28 1.95 -8.08
N GLY A 361 7.15 2.42 -8.62
CA GLY A 361 6.30 1.76 -9.60
C GLY A 361 6.95 0.60 -10.35
N SER A 362 6.28 -0.57 -10.38
CA SER A 362 6.75 -1.70 -11.18
C SER A 362 6.95 -1.26 -12.63
N SER A 363 8.18 -1.38 -13.14
CA SER A 363 8.47 -1.11 -14.55
C SER A 363 7.53 -1.96 -15.42
N GLY A 364 6.65 -1.30 -16.19
CA GLY A 364 5.67 -2.00 -17.03
C GLY A 364 4.23 -2.03 -16.50
N ALA A 365 3.91 -1.40 -15.37
CA ALA A 365 2.54 -1.30 -14.85
C ALA A 365 1.53 -0.76 -15.90
N TRP A 366 1.96 0.16 -16.76
CA TRP A 366 1.11 0.69 -17.84
C TRP A 366 0.77 -0.37 -18.91
N THR A 367 1.69 -1.28 -19.20
CA THR A 367 1.58 -2.23 -20.32
C THR A 367 1.23 -3.65 -19.90
N THR A 368 1.18 -3.94 -18.59
CA THR A 368 0.99 -5.30 -18.06
C THR A 368 -0.43 -5.49 -17.55
N ALA A 369 -1.10 -6.57 -17.97
CA ALA A 369 -2.40 -6.98 -17.45
C ALA A 369 -2.24 -7.91 -16.23
N GLY A 370 -3.29 -8.07 -15.43
CA GLY A 370 -3.35 -9.05 -14.33
C GLY A 370 -2.65 -8.66 -13.03
N LEU A 371 -1.68 -7.74 -13.06
CA LEU A 371 -1.07 -7.19 -11.84
C LEU A 371 -2.12 -6.48 -10.98
N GLY A 372 -2.08 -6.68 -9.66
CA GLY A 372 -3.08 -6.12 -8.75
C GLY A 372 -4.53 -6.56 -9.03
N GLY A 373 -4.74 -7.58 -9.87
CA GLY A 373 -6.06 -8.07 -10.26
C GLY A 373 -6.75 -7.26 -11.37
N GLN A 374 -6.07 -6.32 -12.03
CA GLN A 374 -6.66 -5.58 -13.15
C GLN A 374 -6.85 -6.50 -14.38
N ALA A 375 -7.99 -6.39 -15.06
CA ALA A 375 -8.32 -7.26 -16.19
C ALA A 375 -7.40 -7.04 -17.41
N ASP A 376 -7.26 -5.78 -17.83
CA ASP A 376 -6.45 -5.36 -18.97
C ASP A 376 -5.31 -4.44 -18.55
N SER A 377 -4.28 -4.33 -19.38
CA SER A 377 -3.29 -3.27 -19.21
C SER A 377 -3.87 -1.91 -19.61
N CYS A 378 -3.39 -0.84 -18.99
CA CYS A 378 -3.85 0.50 -19.32
C CYS A 378 -3.50 0.91 -20.74
N SER A 379 -2.37 0.46 -21.29
CA SER A 379 -2.06 0.71 -22.70
C SER A 379 -3.10 0.08 -23.64
N ALA A 380 -3.63 -1.10 -23.28
CA ALA A 380 -4.62 -1.79 -24.10
C ALA A 380 -6.02 -1.19 -23.92
N SER A 381 -6.44 -0.95 -22.68
CA SER A 381 -7.79 -0.45 -22.38
C SER A 381 -8.01 1.00 -22.81
N THR A 382 -6.97 1.83 -22.75
CA THR A 382 -7.05 3.24 -23.16
C THR A 382 -6.66 3.48 -24.61
N GLY A 383 -5.88 2.57 -25.21
CA GLY A 383 -5.26 2.76 -26.53
C GLY A 383 -4.04 3.67 -26.55
N PHE A 384 -3.61 4.22 -25.40
CA PHE A 384 -2.43 5.09 -25.31
C PHE A 384 -1.15 4.31 -25.05
N GLY A 385 -0.15 4.49 -25.93
CA GLY A 385 1.19 3.91 -25.71
C GLY A 385 1.96 4.55 -24.55
N SER A 386 1.56 5.74 -24.11
CA SER A 386 2.22 6.54 -23.09
C SER A 386 1.25 6.93 -21.99
N CYS A 387 1.59 6.60 -20.74
CA CYS A 387 0.82 7.04 -19.57
C CYS A 387 0.79 8.56 -19.46
N VAL A 388 1.90 9.24 -19.76
CA VAL A 388 2.00 10.71 -19.74
C VAL A 388 0.98 11.33 -20.69
N ASP A 389 0.91 10.81 -21.91
CA ASP A 389 0.00 11.33 -22.93
C ASP A 389 -1.45 11.07 -22.53
N TYR A 390 -1.74 9.91 -21.93
CA TYR A 390 -3.06 9.61 -21.41
C TYR A 390 -3.47 10.61 -20.30
N VAL A 391 -2.62 10.77 -19.28
CA VAL A 391 -2.87 11.64 -18.13
C VAL A 391 -3.08 13.08 -18.58
N ARG A 392 -2.29 13.58 -19.54
CA ARG A 392 -2.42 14.96 -20.02
C ARG A 392 -3.66 15.21 -20.85
N ASN A 393 -4.11 14.21 -21.63
CA ASN A 393 -5.14 14.42 -22.65
C ASN A 393 -6.53 13.85 -22.31
N ASN A 394 -6.70 13.14 -21.18
CA ASN A 394 -7.95 12.44 -20.84
C ASN A 394 -8.44 12.79 -19.42
N GLY A 395 -8.51 14.08 -19.11
CA GLY A 395 -8.93 14.59 -17.79
C GLY A 395 -10.25 14.05 -17.26
N ASP A 396 -11.23 13.94 -18.15
CA ASP A 396 -12.60 13.53 -17.80
C ASP A 396 -12.65 12.10 -17.22
N THR A 397 -11.63 11.29 -17.49
CA THR A 397 -11.51 9.92 -16.97
C THR A 397 -11.08 9.86 -15.50
N PHE A 398 -10.66 10.99 -14.91
CA PHE A 398 -10.25 11.10 -13.52
C PHE A 398 -11.38 11.53 -12.57
N THR A 399 -12.64 11.43 -13.01
CA THR A 399 -13.81 11.76 -12.18
C THR A 399 -13.85 10.93 -10.87
N ASP A 400 -13.47 9.65 -10.95
CA ASP A 400 -13.39 8.75 -9.79
C ASP A 400 -11.99 8.70 -9.15
N ALA A 401 -11.10 9.63 -9.51
CA ALA A 401 -9.77 9.70 -8.92
C ALA A 401 -9.78 10.65 -7.71
N TYR A 402 -10.50 10.25 -6.66
CA TYR A 402 -10.58 10.99 -5.40
C TYR A 402 -10.66 10.09 -4.16
N TRP A 403 -10.10 10.58 -3.07
CA TRP A 403 -10.33 10.05 -1.73
C TRP A 403 -11.57 10.69 -1.14
N GLU A 404 -12.41 9.90 -0.46
CA GLU A 404 -13.43 10.40 0.47
C GLU A 404 -13.20 9.74 1.84
N VAL A 405 -12.66 10.54 2.74
CA VAL A 405 -12.20 10.10 4.07
C VAL A 405 -13.21 10.56 5.11
N LYS A 406 -13.76 9.61 5.87
CA LYS A 406 -14.59 9.90 7.03
C LYS A 406 -13.73 10.34 8.20
N SER A 407 -12.68 9.57 8.50
CA SER A 407 -11.77 9.86 9.60
C SER A 407 -10.44 9.14 9.44
N VAL A 408 -9.39 9.75 9.99
CA VAL A 408 -8.17 9.06 10.40
C VAL A 408 -8.05 9.19 11.92
N LYS A 409 -7.85 8.07 12.62
CA LYS A 409 -7.70 8.03 14.07
C LYS A 409 -6.41 7.31 14.47
N VAL A 410 -5.67 7.88 15.42
CA VAL A 410 -4.42 7.31 15.93
C VAL A 410 -4.55 6.99 17.41
N TYR A 411 -4.09 5.82 17.81
CA TYR A 411 -4.13 5.31 19.17
C TYR A 411 -2.74 4.85 19.64
N THR A 412 -2.50 4.96 20.94
CA THR A 412 -1.31 4.42 21.62
C THR A 412 -1.74 3.58 22.83
N MET A 413 -0.86 2.69 23.31
CA MET A 413 -1.10 1.86 24.51
C MET A 413 -0.79 2.61 25.80
#